data_AF-A0A810N6F8-F1
#
_entry.id   AF-A0A810N6F8-F1
#
_cell.length_a   1.000
_cell.length_b   1.000
_cell.length_c   1.000
_cell.angle_alpha   90.00
_cell.angle_beta   90.00
_cell.angle_gamma   90.00
#
_symmetry.space_group_name_H-M   'P 1'
#
loop_
_entity.id
_entity.type
_entity.pdbx_description
1 polymer ?
#
loop_
_entity_poly.entity_id
_entity_poly.type
_entity_poly.pdbx_seq_one_letter_code
_entity_poly.pdbx_strand_id
1 'polypeptide(L)'
;MVLTWPVRSGNTYIHDNGPGRSRRWLLRTAGATVGLAAAGALSACDLFGGDDPPPAPDPLAPLLADARDLAARHEAAAAAHPALADRLTPIAQAHRAHEAELVRVTRVSPSPSASGATSPPPQIPADADAAVAELRTAEEAGHKLAQEACLAAPAERAALLGSIAAARATHLEVL
;
A
#
# COMPACT_ATOMS: atom_id res chain seq x y z
N MET A 1 -33.28 -6.39 -18.30
CA MET A 1 -32.47 -7.32 -19.11
C MET A 1 -31.34 -7.83 -18.24
N VAL A 2 -31.48 -9.05 -17.73
CA VAL A 2 -30.53 -9.66 -16.78
C VAL A 2 -29.60 -10.56 -17.60
N LEU A 3 -28.33 -10.16 -17.72
CA LEU A 3 -27.29 -10.92 -18.41
C LEU A 3 -26.63 -11.89 -17.43
N THR A 4 -27.17 -13.10 -17.34
CA THR A 4 -26.51 -14.22 -16.66
C THR A 4 -25.51 -14.86 -17.60
N TRP A 5 -24.22 -14.58 -17.43
CA TRP A 5 -23.14 -15.31 -18.10
C TRP A 5 -22.84 -16.60 -17.34
N PRO A 6 -22.77 -17.77 -17.99
CA PRO A 6 -22.29 -18.99 -17.36
C PRO A 6 -20.75 -18.97 -17.26
N VAL A 7 -20.25 -19.21 -16.05
CA VAL A 7 -18.85 -19.51 -15.78
C VAL A 7 -18.48 -20.82 -16.49
N ARG A 8 -17.50 -20.75 -17.39
CA ARG A 8 -16.91 -21.91 -18.07
C ARG A 8 -15.77 -22.46 -17.20
N SER A 9 -16.11 -23.41 -16.33
CA SER A 9 -15.14 -24.18 -15.55
C SER A 9 -14.46 -25.23 -16.44
N GLY A 10 -13.25 -24.93 -16.91
CA GLY A 10 -12.38 -25.89 -17.59
C GLY A 10 -11.45 -26.56 -16.59
N ASN A 11 -11.82 -27.74 -16.10
CA ASN A 11 -10.92 -28.66 -15.39
C ASN A 11 -10.64 -29.86 -16.31
N THR A 12 -9.38 -30.08 -16.66
CA THR A 12 -8.65 -31.36 -16.64
C THR A 12 -7.44 -31.28 -17.56
N TYR A 13 -6.25 -31.37 -17.01
CA TYR A 13 -5.21 -32.29 -17.50
C TYR A 13 -4.33 -32.68 -16.30
N ILE A 14 -4.66 -33.82 -15.70
CA ILE A 14 -3.68 -34.62 -14.98
C ILE A 14 -2.94 -35.41 -16.05
N HIS A 15 -1.64 -35.18 -16.16
CA HIS A 15 -0.69 -36.18 -16.61
C HIS A 15 0.40 -36.32 -15.56
N ASP A 16 0.30 -37.40 -14.79
CA ASP A 16 1.41 -38.04 -14.11
C ASP A 16 2.34 -38.65 -15.17
N ASN A 17 3.65 -38.39 -15.07
CA ASN A 17 4.72 -39.40 -15.05
C ASN A 17 6.11 -38.80 -15.32
N GLY A 18 6.91 -38.76 -14.27
CA GLY A 18 8.37 -38.64 -14.33
C GLY A 18 8.93 -38.52 -12.91
N PRO A 19 9.84 -39.40 -12.46
CA PRO A 19 10.45 -39.29 -11.12
C PRO A 19 11.48 -38.15 -11.13
N GLY A 20 10.98 -36.92 -11.20
CA GLY A 20 11.76 -35.71 -11.00
C GLY A 20 12.03 -35.56 -9.52
N ARG A 21 13.25 -35.92 -9.10
CA ARG A 21 13.79 -35.69 -7.76
C ARG A 21 13.43 -34.29 -7.27
N SER A 22 12.53 -34.22 -6.29
CA SER A 22 12.02 -32.97 -5.77
C SER A 22 13.04 -32.35 -4.81
N ARG A 23 13.36 -31.09 -5.08
CA ARG A 23 14.22 -30.16 -4.31
C ARG A 23 13.75 -29.92 -2.86
N ARG A 24 12.61 -30.51 -2.46
CA ARG A 24 11.99 -30.38 -1.13
C ARG A 24 12.44 -31.47 -0.13
N TRP A 25 13.36 -32.35 -0.51
CA TRP A 25 13.80 -33.48 0.30
C TRP A 25 15.12 -33.24 1.09
N LEU A 26 15.74 -32.05 1.01
CA LEU A 26 17.06 -31.81 1.61
C LEU A 26 17.11 -30.84 2.81
N LEU A 27 15.97 -30.46 3.40
CA LEU A 27 15.96 -29.64 4.64
C LEU A 27 15.19 -30.29 5.80
N ARG A 28 15.12 -31.62 5.81
CA ARG A 28 14.43 -32.38 6.86
C ARG A 28 15.37 -33.27 7.69
N THR A 29 16.57 -32.80 8.03
CA THR A 29 17.46 -33.48 8.99
C THR A 29 18.49 -32.53 9.61
N ALA A 30 18.16 -31.92 10.75
CA ALA A 30 19.05 -31.45 11.82
C ALA A 30 18.22 -30.54 12.76
N GLY A 31 18.10 -30.73 14.06
CA GLY A 31 18.60 -31.73 14.99
C GLY A 31 17.78 -31.55 16.28
N ALA A 32 17.40 -32.66 16.90
CA ALA A 32 16.74 -32.68 18.19
C ALA A 32 17.78 -32.55 19.31
N THR A 33 17.67 -31.52 20.15
CA THR A 33 18.28 -31.49 21.47
C THR A 33 17.21 -31.15 22.50
N VAL A 34 16.87 -32.15 23.30
CA VAL A 34 16.06 -32.04 24.51
C VAL A 34 16.94 -31.42 25.60
N GLY A 35 16.46 -30.31 26.19
CA GLY A 35 16.98 -29.74 27.44
C GLY A 35 15.79 -29.37 28.33
N LEU A 36 15.71 -30.00 29.48
CA LEU A 36 14.60 -30.00 30.44
C LEU A 36 14.78 -28.88 31.50
N ALA A 37 13.64 -28.37 32.01
CA ALA A 37 13.45 -27.56 33.23
C ALA A 37 13.81 -26.05 33.13
N ALA A 38 13.05 -25.10 33.69
CA ALA A 38 12.15 -25.14 34.83
C ALA A 38 11.00 -24.10 34.73
N ALA A 39 10.02 -24.28 35.62
CA ALA A 39 8.78 -23.52 35.76
C ALA A 39 8.95 -22.06 36.22
N GLY A 40 7.90 -21.26 35.95
CA GLY A 40 7.67 -19.90 36.47
C GLY A 40 7.85 -18.83 35.39
N ALA A 41 6.94 -17.88 35.14
CA ALA A 41 5.69 -17.54 35.78
C ALA A 41 4.80 -16.90 34.70
N LEU A 42 3.51 -17.22 34.75
CA LEU A 42 2.48 -16.31 34.27
C LEU A 42 2.52 -15.09 35.19
N SER A 43 3.18 -14.01 34.77
CA SER A 43 2.98 -12.68 35.35
C SER A 43 2.78 -11.68 34.21
N ALA A 44 1.50 -11.51 33.88
CA ALA A 44 0.99 -10.24 33.41
C ALA A 44 1.33 -9.13 34.42
N CYS A 45 1.37 -7.89 33.92
CA CYS A 45 1.74 -6.64 34.58
C CYS A 45 3.24 -6.37 34.61
N ASP A 46 3.77 -5.85 33.51
CA ASP A 46 4.97 -5.04 33.59
C ASP A 46 4.60 -3.68 34.21
N LEU A 47 4.85 -3.58 35.51
CA LEU A 47 4.63 -2.40 36.35
C LEU A 47 5.87 -1.48 36.34
N PHE A 48 6.91 -1.81 35.57
CA PHE A 48 8.12 -1.01 35.43
C PHE A 48 8.41 -0.80 33.96
N GLY A 49 7.94 0.34 33.42
CA GLY A 49 8.13 0.75 32.04
C GLY A 49 9.55 0.50 31.55
N GLY A 50 9.71 -0.59 30.80
CA GLY A 50 10.88 -0.85 29.98
C GLY A 50 10.87 0.15 28.84
N ASP A 51 11.97 0.89 28.72
CA ASP A 51 12.26 1.90 27.70
C ASP A 51 12.58 1.19 26.36
N ASP A 52 11.73 0.27 25.93
CA ASP A 52 11.88 -0.38 24.63
C ASP A 52 11.68 0.67 23.54
N PRO A 53 12.66 0.84 22.62
CA PRO A 53 12.54 1.82 21.57
C PRO A 53 11.27 1.52 20.75
N PRO A 54 10.53 2.57 20.32
CA PRO A 54 9.32 2.36 19.56
C PRO A 54 9.61 1.51 18.32
N PRO A 55 8.65 0.65 17.91
CA PRO A 55 8.85 -0.20 16.75
C PRO A 55 9.18 0.66 15.53
N ALA A 56 10.07 0.14 14.67
CA ALA A 56 10.41 0.81 13.42
C ALA A 56 9.13 1.08 12.59
N PRO A 57 9.06 2.21 11.88
CA PRO A 57 7.89 2.53 11.05
C PRO A 57 7.71 1.49 9.94
N ASP A 58 6.46 1.23 9.56
CA ASP A 58 6.16 0.34 8.43
C ASP A 58 6.82 0.89 7.15
N PRO A 59 7.49 0.06 6.33
CA PRO A 59 8.17 0.51 5.11
C PRO A 59 7.24 1.18 4.09
N LEU A 60 5.92 1.01 4.19
CA LEU A 60 4.94 1.69 3.35
C LEU A 60 4.52 3.08 3.86
N ALA A 61 5.05 3.54 5.00
CA ALA A 61 4.75 4.88 5.53
C ALA A 61 5.00 6.01 4.53
N PRO A 62 6.08 6.01 3.70
CA PRO A 62 6.26 7.01 2.66
C PRO A 62 5.16 6.98 1.60
N LEU A 63 4.75 5.80 1.14
CA LEU A 63 3.69 5.65 0.13
C LEU A 63 2.32 6.06 0.68
N LEU A 64 2.06 5.81 1.97
CA LEU A 64 0.85 6.28 2.66
C LEU A 64 0.81 7.81 2.74
N ALA A 65 1.92 8.45 3.13
CA ALA A 65 2.01 9.91 3.19
C ALA A 65 1.82 10.54 1.80
N ASP A 66 2.45 9.94 0.78
CA ASP A 66 2.35 10.38 -0.61
C ASP A 66 0.93 10.23 -1.18
N ALA A 67 0.23 9.11 -0.93
CA ALA A 67 -1.16 8.95 -1.34
C ALA A 67 -2.08 10.02 -0.73
N ARG A 68 -1.87 10.35 0.55
CA ARG A 68 -2.60 11.43 1.22
C ARG A 68 -2.32 12.80 0.60
N ASP A 69 -1.05 13.09 0.30
CA ASP A 69 -0.62 14.35 -0.31
C ASP A 69 -1.17 14.50 -1.73
N LEU A 70 -1.07 13.46 -2.56
CA LEU A 70 -1.64 13.47 -3.92
C LEU A 70 -3.16 13.66 -3.92
N ALA A 71 -3.88 13.02 -2.97
CA ALA A 71 -5.31 13.27 -2.81
C ALA A 71 -5.59 14.75 -2.51
N ALA A 72 -4.88 15.34 -1.55
CA ALA A 72 -5.05 16.73 -1.16
C ALA A 72 -4.72 17.72 -2.30
N ARG A 73 -3.66 17.45 -3.09
CA ARG A 73 -3.29 18.28 -4.25
C ARG A 73 -4.36 18.25 -5.34
N HIS A 74 -4.90 17.06 -5.66
CA HIS A 74 -5.96 16.93 -6.65
C HIS A 74 -7.27 17.58 -6.18
N GLU A 75 -7.63 17.44 -4.90
CA GLU A 75 -8.78 18.12 -4.28
C GLU A 75 -8.63 19.64 -4.35
N ALA A 76 -7.46 20.16 -3.99
CA ALA A 76 -7.20 21.60 -4.03
C ALA A 76 -7.19 22.14 -5.46
N ALA A 77 -6.60 21.41 -6.41
CA ALA A 77 -6.62 21.80 -7.82
C ALA A 77 -8.03 21.78 -8.41
N ALA A 78 -8.86 20.78 -8.08
CA ALA A 78 -10.26 20.73 -8.49
C ALA A 78 -11.06 21.92 -7.92
N ALA A 79 -10.78 22.33 -6.68
CA ALA A 79 -11.42 23.48 -6.05
C ALA A 79 -10.97 24.82 -6.65
N ALA A 80 -9.67 24.96 -6.95
CA ALA A 80 -9.11 26.17 -7.56
C ALA A 80 -9.49 26.34 -9.04
N HIS A 81 -9.65 25.23 -9.76
CA HIS A 81 -9.94 25.19 -11.19
C HIS A 81 -11.20 24.35 -11.48
N PRO A 82 -12.41 24.90 -11.29
CA PRO A 82 -13.65 24.13 -11.40
C PRO A 82 -13.88 23.46 -12.76
N ALA A 83 -13.32 24.03 -13.85
CA ALA A 83 -13.39 23.44 -15.18
C ALA A 83 -12.63 22.10 -15.30
N LEU A 84 -11.72 21.80 -14.35
CA LEU A 84 -10.97 20.55 -14.28
C LEU A 84 -11.60 19.55 -13.29
N ALA A 85 -12.62 19.93 -12.53
CA ALA A 85 -13.13 19.14 -11.40
C ALA A 85 -13.60 17.74 -11.82
N ASP A 86 -14.34 17.62 -12.92
CA ASP A 86 -14.83 16.33 -13.44
C ASP A 86 -13.69 15.33 -13.72
N ARG A 87 -12.51 15.85 -14.04
CA ARG A 87 -11.30 15.07 -14.31
C ARG A 87 -10.50 14.78 -13.04
N LEU A 88 -10.32 15.77 -12.18
CA LEU A 88 -9.41 15.69 -11.02
C LEU A 88 -10.07 15.05 -9.79
N THR A 89 -11.38 15.20 -9.60
CA THR A 89 -12.09 14.62 -8.45
C THR A 89 -12.03 13.09 -8.41
N PRO A 90 -12.25 12.35 -9.51
CA PRO A 90 -12.10 10.89 -9.49
C PRO A 90 -10.67 10.43 -9.15
N ILE A 91 -9.65 11.17 -9.59
CA ILE A 91 -8.24 10.89 -9.29
C ILE A 91 -7.96 11.08 -7.78
N ALA A 92 -8.46 12.18 -7.20
CA ALA A 92 -8.36 12.39 -5.75
C ALA A 92 -9.01 11.25 -4.96
N GLN A 93 -10.21 10.82 -5.36
CA GLN A 93 -10.93 9.71 -4.71
C GLN A 93 -10.15 8.39 -4.79
N ALA A 94 -9.49 8.11 -5.92
CA ALA A 94 -8.64 6.94 -6.06
C ALA A 94 -7.47 6.98 -5.06
N HIS A 95 -6.80 8.13 -4.89
CA HIS A 95 -5.74 8.27 -3.89
C HIS A 95 -6.25 8.13 -2.45
N ARG A 96 -7.46 8.63 -2.13
CA ARG A 96 -8.09 8.38 -0.82
C ARG A 96 -8.39 6.91 -0.58
N ALA A 97 -8.84 6.19 -1.60
CA ALA A 97 -9.05 4.75 -1.52
C ALA A 97 -7.73 4.00 -1.28
N HIS A 98 -6.65 4.40 -1.97
CA HIS A 98 -5.31 3.85 -1.73
C HIS A 98 -4.79 4.16 -0.33
N GLU A 99 -4.97 5.41 0.15
CA GLU A 99 -4.62 5.81 1.52
C GLU A 99 -5.31 4.91 2.55
N ALA A 100 -6.63 4.70 2.42
CA ALA A 100 -7.40 3.85 3.32
C ALA A 100 -6.91 2.40 3.33
N GLU A 101 -6.63 1.82 2.16
CA GLU A 101 -6.08 0.46 2.07
C GLU A 101 -4.65 0.38 2.65
N LEU A 102 -3.82 1.40 2.44
CA LEU A 102 -2.48 1.48 3.01
C LEU A 102 -2.54 1.55 4.55
N VAL A 103 -3.42 2.37 5.13
CA VAL A 103 -3.67 2.37 6.59
C VAL A 103 -4.06 0.98 7.08
N ARG A 104 -4.97 0.30 6.37
CA ARG A 104 -5.42 -1.05 6.73
C ARG A 104 -4.30 -2.07 6.73
N VAL A 105 -3.43 -2.10 5.71
CA VAL A 105 -2.37 -3.11 5.59
C VAL A 105 -1.14 -2.81 6.46
N THR A 106 -0.87 -1.54 6.75
CA THR A 106 0.21 -1.13 7.66
C THR A 106 -0.19 -1.28 9.13
N ARG A 107 -1.49 -1.48 9.41
CA ARG A 107 -2.06 -1.51 10.77
C ARG A 107 -1.67 -0.28 11.59
N VAL A 108 -1.47 0.85 10.93
CA VAL A 108 -1.21 2.12 11.60
C VAL A 108 -2.51 2.51 12.30
N SER A 109 -2.53 2.33 13.63
CA SER A 109 -3.60 2.88 14.45
C SER A 109 -3.53 4.41 14.41
N PRO A 110 -4.67 5.12 14.27
CA PRO A 110 -4.68 6.56 14.42
C PRO A 110 -4.22 6.91 15.84
N SER A 111 -2.99 7.40 15.99
CA SER A 111 -2.49 7.88 17.27
C SER A 111 -3.14 9.24 17.58
N PRO A 112 -3.73 9.44 18.77
CA PRO A 112 -4.34 10.72 19.14
C PRO A 112 -3.33 11.89 19.15
N SER A 113 -2.03 11.62 19.26
CA SER A 113 -0.96 12.62 19.19
C SER A 113 -0.54 13.00 17.76
N ALA A 114 -0.97 12.26 16.73
CA ALA A 114 -0.69 12.59 15.34
C ALA A 114 -1.57 13.74 14.79
N SER A 115 -2.63 14.12 15.52
CA SER A 115 -3.58 15.16 15.14
C SER A 115 -3.06 16.60 15.22
N GLY A 116 -1.79 16.81 15.63
CA GLY A 116 -1.23 18.15 15.86
C GLY A 116 -0.39 18.73 14.72
N ALA A 117 0.05 17.93 13.75
CA ALA A 117 0.89 18.39 12.65
C ALA A 117 0.04 18.66 11.39
N THR A 118 -0.61 19.82 11.35
CA THR A 118 -1.28 20.30 10.14
C THR A 118 -0.23 20.78 9.15
N SER A 119 0.09 19.97 8.14
CA SER A 119 0.85 20.44 6.99
C SER A 119 0.11 21.61 6.32
N PRO A 120 0.82 22.65 5.84
CA PRO A 120 0.18 23.73 5.11
C PRO A 120 -0.56 23.17 3.89
N PRO A 121 -1.71 23.77 3.51
CA PRO A 121 -2.44 23.34 2.34
C PRO A 121 -1.59 23.46 1.07
N PRO A 122 -1.78 22.57 0.09
CA PRO A 122 -1.04 22.64 -1.17
C PRO A 122 -1.32 23.98 -1.86
N GLN A 123 -0.24 24.63 -2.31
CA GLN A 123 -0.32 25.84 -3.12
C GLN A 123 -0.64 25.40 -4.55
N ILE A 124 -1.72 25.92 -5.13
CA ILE A 124 -2.10 25.60 -6.52
C ILE A 124 -1.78 26.82 -7.40
N PRO A 125 -1.07 26.64 -8.52
CA PRO A 125 -0.87 27.70 -9.49
C PRO A 125 -2.19 28.32 -9.96
N ALA A 126 -2.21 29.64 -10.13
CA ALA A 126 -3.37 30.36 -10.64
C ALA A 126 -3.66 30.05 -12.13
N ASP A 127 -2.65 29.60 -12.86
CA ASP A 127 -2.77 29.11 -14.23
C ASP A 127 -3.12 27.61 -14.23
N ALA A 128 -4.15 27.24 -14.98
CA ALA A 128 -4.67 25.87 -14.98
C ALA A 128 -3.69 24.86 -15.61
N ASP A 129 -2.98 25.26 -16.67
CA ASP A 129 -2.02 24.39 -17.34
C ASP A 129 -0.78 24.16 -16.47
N ALA A 130 -0.31 25.20 -15.78
CA ALA A 130 0.74 25.08 -14.77
C ALA A 130 0.33 24.16 -13.62
N ALA A 131 -0.92 24.27 -13.14
CA ALA A 131 -1.44 23.37 -12.11
C ALA A 131 -1.47 21.90 -12.58
N VAL A 132 -1.89 21.64 -13.82
CA VAL A 132 -1.86 20.29 -14.41
C VAL A 132 -0.44 19.77 -14.57
N ALA A 133 0.51 20.61 -15.00
CA ALA A 133 1.91 20.22 -15.14
C ALA A 133 2.55 19.83 -13.79
N GLU A 134 2.23 20.56 -12.71
CA GLU A 134 2.67 20.20 -11.35
C GLU A 134 2.03 18.90 -10.87
N LEU A 135 0.74 18.67 -11.13
CA LEU A 135 0.07 17.42 -10.81
C LEU A 135 0.67 16.23 -11.57
N ARG A 136 0.98 16.39 -12.87
CA ARG A 136 1.67 15.37 -13.66
C ARG A 136 3.03 15.03 -13.06
N THR A 137 3.82 16.04 -12.70
CA THR A 137 5.13 15.83 -12.06
C THR A 137 4.98 15.07 -10.73
N ALA A 138 3.99 15.42 -9.93
CA ALA A 138 3.71 14.74 -8.66
C ALA A 138 3.25 13.29 -8.88
N GLU A 139 2.40 13.02 -9.87
CA GLU A 139 1.95 11.66 -10.21
C GLU A 139 3.08 10.81 -10.80
N GLU A 140 4.01 11.38 -11.57
CA GLU A 140 5.19 10.66 -12.06
C GLU A 140 6.08 10.21 -10.89
N ALA A 141 6.35 11.12 -9.94
CA ALA A 141 7.09 10.81 -8.72
C ALA A 141 6.36 9.76 -7.87
N GLY A 142 5.04 9.90 -7.70
CA GLY A 142 4.21 8.96 -6.97
C GLY A 142 4.14 7.58 -7.65
N HIS A 143 4.04 7.53 -8.98
CA HIS A 143 4.05 6.29 -9.74
C HIS A 143 5.37 5.54 -9.53
N LYS A 144 6.50 6.24 -9.65
CA LYS A 144 7.83 5.68 -9.41
C LYS A 144 7.96 5.15 -7.98
N LEU A 145 7.53 5.91 -6.98
CA LEU A 145 7.53 5.48 -5.57
C LEU A 145 6.71 4.19 -5.38
N ALA A 146 5.52 4.12 -5.99
CA ALA A 146 4.67 2.93 -5.91
C ALA A 146 5.31 1.71 -6.60
N GLN A 147 5.99 1.90 -7.73
CA GLN A 147 6.73 0.83 -8.41
C GLN A 147 7.89 0.32 -7.54
N GLU A 148 8.70 1.22 -6.99
CA GLU A 148 9.82 0.86 -6.11
C GLU A 148 9.33 0.11 -4.87
N ALA A 149 8.25 0.60 -4.25
CA ALA A 149 7.61 -0.08 -3.12
C ALA A 149 7.09 -1.47 -3.51
N CYS A 150 6.47 -1.62 -4.69
CA CYS A 150 6.00 -2.90 -5.19
C CYS A 150 7.14 -3.91 -5.40
N LEU A 151 8.28 -3.46 -5.92
CA LEU A 151 9.45 -4.31 -6.16
C LEU A 151 10.15 -4.72 -4.86
N ALA A 152 10.13 -3.86 -3.84
CA ALA A 152 10.76 -4.13 -2.54
C ALA A 152 9.84 -4.93 -1.58
N ALA A 153 8.55 -5.00 -1.85
CA ALA A 153 7.57 -5.58 -0.93
C ALA A 153 7.56 -7.12 -0.92
N PRO A 154 7.19 -7.73 0.23
CA PRO A 154 6.90 -9.16 0.27
C PRO A 154 5.66 -9.49 -0.59
N ALA A 155 5.55 -10.75 -1.02
CA ALA A 155 4.57 -11.20 -2.01
C ALA A 155 3.11 -10.90 -1.60
N GLU A 156 2.80 -10.90 -0.30
CA GLU A 156 1.46 -10.65 0.23
C GLU A 156 1.00 -9.20 0.01
N ARG A 157 1.94 -8.25 -0.17
CA ARG A 157 1.67 -6.83 -0.39
C ARG A 157 1.81 -6.43 -1.86
N ALA A 158 2.57 -7.19 -2.65
CA ALA A 158 2.90 -6.86 -4.04
C ALA A 158 1.66 -6.64 -4.93
N ALA A 159 0.59 -7.42 -4.75
CA ALA A 159 -0.63 -7.26 -5.56
C ALA A 159 -1.31 -5.89 -5.34
N LEU A 160 -1.41 -5.44 -4.08
CA LEU A 160 -1.96 -4.12 -3.75
C LEU A 160 -1.08 -3.01 -4.34
N LEU A 161 0.23 -3.10 -4.12
CA LEU A 161 1.16 -2.06 -4.55
C LEU A 161 1.27 -1.97 -6.08
N GLY A 162 1.22 -3.11 -6.76
CA GLY A 162 1.14 -3.17 -8.22
C GLY A 162 -0.14 -2.53 -8.75
N SER A 163 -1.28 -2.73 -8.08
CA SER A 163 -2.53 -2.05 -8.42
C SER A 163 -2.43 -0.52 -8.25
N ILE A 164 -1.79 -0.05 -7.17
CA ILE A 164 -1.57 1.38 -6.94
C ILE A 164 -0.66 1.97 -8.03
N ALA A 165 0.44 1.29 -8.36
CA ALA A 165 1.35 1.71 -9.42
C ALA A 165 0.63 1.77 -10.78
N ALA A 166 -0.20 0.77 -11.11
CA ALA A 166 -0.98 0.75 -12.34
C ALA A 166 -2.01 1.89 -12.40
N ALA A 167 -2.75 2.15 -11.31
CA ALA A 167 -3.68 3.28 -11.25
C ALA A 167 -2.97 4.62 -11.49
N ARG A 168 -1.80 4.84 -10.87
CA ARG A 168 -1.02 6.07 -11.07
C ARG A 168 -0.50 6.22 -12.49
N ALA A 169 -0.15 5.12 -13.17
CA ALA A 169 0.14 5.17 -14.60
C ALA A 169 -1.08 5.63 -15.40
N THR A 170 -2.29 5.14 -15.07
CA THR A 170 -3.51 5.59 -15.76
C THR A 170 -3.88 7.04 -15.48
N HIS A 171 -3.54 7.57 -14.30
CA HIS A 171 -3.73 8.99 -13.99
C HIS A 171 -2.88 9.89 -14.91
N LEU A 172 -1.64 9.48 -15.20
CA LEU A 172 -0.74 10.21 -16.10
C LEU A 172 -1.26 10.31 -17.54
N GLU A 173 -2.06 9.33 -17.98
CA GLU A 173 -2.68 9.33 -19.31
C GLU A 173 -3.88 10.28 -19.41
N VAL A 174 -4.54 10.57 -18.28
CA VAL A 174 -5.74 11.43 -18.26
C VAL A 174 -5.45 12.86 -17.82
N LEU A 175 -4.28 13.13 -17.24
CA LEU A 175 -3.81 14.48 -16.88
C LEU A 175 -3.27 15.23 -18.10
#